data_AF-A0A7C8EHA4-F1
#
_entry.id   AF-A0A7C8EHA4-F1
#
_cell.length_a   1.000
_cell.length_b   1.000
_cell.length_c   1.000
_cell.angle_alpha   90.00
_cell.angle_beta   90.00
_cell.angle_gamma   90.00
#
_symmetry.space_group_name_H-M   'P 1'
#
loop_
_entity.id
_entity.type
_entity.pdbx_description
1 polymer ?
#
loop_
_entity_poly.entity_id
_entity_poly.type
_entity_poly.pdbx_seq_one_letter_code
_entity_poly.pdbx_strand_id
1 'polypeptide(L)'
;MSVPVLSFDQVIDRLISMRQPYFTKYLAAYSSWYGGIITDPTLMMLPLDDHMVHRGDGVFEVFKCTDWNIYALARHLDRMKRSMAASFLEPPVDEKRLIEIVCATVRAGNSGNCLVRLFVSRGPGSFSANP
;
A
#
# COMPACT_ATOMS: atom_id res chain seq x y z
N MET A 1 -35.41 -0.09 -6.34
CA MET A 1 -34.40 0.46 -7.28
C MET A 1 -33.42 -0.65 -7.62
N SER A 2 -33.06 -0.82 -8.90
CA SER A 2 -32.02 -1.78 -9.30
C SER A 2 -30.63 -1.20 -9.06
N VAL A 3 -29.68 -2.07 -8.71
CA VAL A 3 -28.26 -1.71 -8.56
C VAL A 3 -27.67 -1.53 -9.97
N PRO A 4 -27.03 -0.40 -10.31
CA PRO A 4 -26.49 -0.17 -11.64
C PRO A 4 -25.20 -0.97 -11.89
N VAL A 5 -25.06 -1.52 -13.10
CA VAL A 5 -23.78 -2.04 -13.64
C VAL A 5 -23.07 -0.88 -14.35
N LEU A 6 -21.84 -0.59 -13.96
CA LEU A 6 -21.08 0.56 -14.46
C LEU A 6 -20.19 0.17 -15.64
N SER A 7 -20.14 1.01 -16.67
CA SER A 7 -19.12 0.92 -17.73
C SER A 7 -17.76 1.40 -17.22
N PHE A 8 -16.71 1.11 -18.00
CA PHE A 8 -15.36 1.63 -17.72
C PHE A 8 -15.36 3.16 -17.57
N ASP A 9 -15.91 3.89 -18.54
CA ASP A 9 -15.94 5.36 -18.51
C ASP A 9 -16.71 5.89 -17.30
N GLN A 10 -17.83 5.26 -16.94
CA GLN A 10 -18.59 5.64 -15.74
C GLN A 10 -17.80 5.44 -14.45
N VAL A 11 -16.93 4.42 -14.38
CA VAL A 11 -16.03 4.22 -13.23
C VAL A 11 -14.98 5.32 -13.19
N ILE A 12 -14.36 5.64 -14.33
CA ILE A 12 -13.33 6.69 -14.41
C ILE A 12 -13.91 8.07 -14.08
N ASP A 13 -15.08 8.42 -14.63
CA ASP A 13 -15.77 9.69 -14.33
C ASP A 13 -16.09 9.81 -12.84
N ARG A 14 -16.57 8.71 -12.23
CA ARG A 14 -16.86 8.68 -10.80
C ARG A 14 -15.59 8.82 -9.97
N LEU A 15 -14.51 8.13 -10.35
CA LEU A 15 -13.23 8.17 -9.64
C LEU A 15 -12.71 9.61 -9.48
N ILE A 16 -12.84 10.43 -10.53
CA ILE A 16 -12.47 11.85 -10.50
C ILE A 16 -13.27 12.63 -9.44
N SER A 17 -14.54 12.28 -9.26
CA SER A 17 -15.44 12.92 -8.30
C SER A 17 -15.34 12.41 -6.86
N MET A 18 -14.60 11.32 -6.61
CA MET A 18 -14.57 10.63 -5.31
C MET A 18 -13.73 11.32 -4.24
N ARG A 19 -13.23 12.54 -4.46
CA ARG A 19 -12.39 13.25 -3.49
C ARG A 19 -13.11 13.47 -2.16
N GLN A 20 -12.49 13.03 -1.07
CA GLN A 20 -13.01 13.15 0.29
C GLN A 20 -12.16 14.09 1.14
N PRO A 21 -12.72 14.77 2.16
CA PRO A 21 -11.96 15.70 3.01
C PRO A 21 -10.74 15.07 3.70
N TYR A 22 -10.82 13.78 4.06
CA TYR A 22 -9.73 13.08 4.75
C TYR A 22 -8.52 12.75 3.86
N PHE A 23 -8.66 12.84 2.53
CA PHE A 23 -7.56 12.63 1.59
C PHE A 23 -6.46 13.69 1.69
N THR A 24 -6.74 14.84 2.29
CA THR A 24 -5.73 15.88 2.58
C THR A 24 -4.57 15.40 3.45
N LYS A 25 -4.75 14.29 4.18
CA LYS A 25 -3.72 13.69 5.04
C LYS A 25 -2.90 12.61 4.33
N TYR A 26 -3.26 12.24 3.11
CA TYR A 26 -2.61 11.16 2.35
C TYR A 26 -1.59 11.80 1.42
N LEU A 27 -0.34 11.34 1.52
CA LEU A 27 0.79 12.03 0.90
C LEU A 27 1.23 11.34 -0.40
N ALA A 28 1.63 10.08 -0.29
CA ALA A 28 2.05 9.24 -1.41
C ALA A 28 1.93 7.76 -1.03
N ALA A 29 1.74 6.90 -2.01
CA ALA A 29 1.77 5.46 -1.84
C ALA A 29 2.50 4.80 -3.02
N TYR A 30 3.52 4.00 -2.74
CA TYR A 30 4.04 3.05 -3.72
C TYR A 30 3.06 1.88 -3.86
N SER A 31 2.71 1.53 -5.09
CA SER A 31 1.92 0.36 -5.42
C SER A 31 2.75 -0.59 -6.27
N SER A 32 2.94 -1.82 -5.81
CA SER A 32 3.53 -2.90 -6.61
C SER A 32 2.63 -3.30 -7.77
N TRP A 33 1.30 -3.14 -7.63
CA TRP A 33 0.33 -3.45 -8.67
C TRP A 33 0.42 -2.48 -9.86
N TYR A 34 0.57 -1.19 -9.59
CA TYR A 34 0.79 -0.17 -10.63
C TYR A 34 2.28 0.00 -10.99
N GLY A 35 3.20 -0.55 -10.20
CA GLY A 35 4.65 -0.45 -10.41
C GLY A 35 5.26 0.93 -10.11
N GLY A 36 4.61 1.77 -9.31
CA GLY A 36 5.02 3.16 -9.12
C GLY A 36 4.45 3.86 -7.90
N ILE A 37 4.87 5.12 -7.70
CA ILE A 37 4.40 5.98 -6.62
C ILE A 37 3.22 6.82 -7.11
N ILE A 38 2.14 6.78 -6.34
CA ILE A 38 0.88 7.49 -6.58
C ILE A 38 0.78 8.62 -5.56
N THR A 39 0.49 9.82 -6.03
CA THR A 39 0.25 11.00 -5.18
C THR A 39 -1.21 11.42 -5.15
N ASP A 40 -2.04 10.94 -6.08
CA ASP A 40 -3.49 11.15 -6.01
C ASP A 40 -4.12 10.11 -5.06
N PRO A 41 -4.67 10.54 -3.91
CA PRO A 41 -5.24 9.63 -2.92
C PRO A 41 -6.47 8.86 -3.42
N THR A 42 -7.14 9.33 -4.47
CA THR A 42 -8.23 8.56 -5.11
C THR A 42 -7.71 7.31 -5.80
N LEU A 43 -6.43 7.27 -6.20
CA LEU A 43 -5.80 6.15 -6.89
C LEU A 43 -4.99 5.24 -5.95
N MET A 44 -4.91 5.56 -4.66
CA MET A 44 -4.28 4.72 -3.64
C MET A 44 -5.19 3.53 -3.29
N MET A 45 -5.35 2.62 -4.26
CA MET A 45 -6.28 1.50 -4.23
C MET A 45 -5.54 0.15 -4.20
N LEU A 46 -6.22 -0.86 -3.68
CA LEU A 46 -5.83 -2.27 -3.76
C LEU A 46 -6.87 -3.02 -4.60
N PRO A 47 -6.46 -3.98 -5.44
CA PRO A 47 -7.41 -4.76 -6.22
C PRO A 47 -8.16 -5.74 -5.30
N LEU A 48 -9.43 -6.02 -5.64
CA LEU A 48 -10.33 -6.82 -4.80
C LEU A 48 -9.86 -8.27 -4.62
N ASP A 49 -9.14 -8.80 -5.60
CA ASP A 49 -8.58 -10.15 -5.64
C ASP A 49 -7.22 -10.27 -4.93
N ASP A 50 -6.70 -9.19 -4.33
CA ASP A 50 -5.56 -9.30 -3.42
C ASP A 50 -6.00 -10.00 -2.12
N HIS A 51 -5.27 -11.04 -1.72
CA HIS A 51 -5.58 -11.84 -0.54
C HIS A 51 -5.60 -11.03 0.77
N MET A 52 -4.92 -9.88 0.83
CA MET A 52 -5.06 -9.00 2.00
C MET A 52 -6.46 -8.38 2.10
N VAL A 53 -7.13 -8.16 0.98
CA VAL A 53 -8.46 -7.52 0.93
C VAL A 53 -9.54 -8.54 1.29
N HIS A 54 -9.52 -9.72 0.67
CA HIS A 54 -10.59 -10.70 0.85
C HIS A 54 -10.31 -11.80 1.88
N ARG A 55 -9.09 -11.87 2.45
CA ARG A 55 -8.73 -12.80 3.55
C ARG A 55 -7.94 -12.19 4.69
N GLY A 56 -7.45 -10.96 4.55
CA GLY A 56 -6.51 -10.39 5.52
C GLY A 56 -5.14 -11.09 5.50
N ASP A 57 -4.78 -11.80 4.42
CA ASP A 57 -3.49 -12.48 4.30
C ASP A 57 -2.39 -11.50 3.87
N GLY A 58 -1.79 -10.89 4.88
CA GLY A 58 -0.70 -9.96 4.74
C GLY A 58 -0.17 -9.54 6.10
N VAL A 59 0.96 -8.83 6.07
CA VAL A 59 1.58 -8.24 7.25
C VAL A 59 1.74 -6.74 7.03
N PHE A 60 1.85 -6.00 8.14
CA PHE A 60 2.04 -4.56 8.08
C PHE A 60 3.06 -4.06 9.09
N GLU A 61 3.65 -2.92 8.79
CA GLU A 61 4.50 -2.14 9.67
C GLU A 61 4.07 -0.69 9.69
N VAL A 62 4.32 -0.02 10.82
CA VAL A 62 4.05 1.40 10.99
C VAL A 62 5.25 2.04 11.68
N PHE A 63 5.82 3.06 11.06
CA PHE A 63 6.96 3.79 11.58
C PHE A 63 6.89 5.28 11.27
N LYS A 64 7.55 6.10 12.08
CA LYS A 64 7.55 7.56 11.96
C LYS A 64 8.74 8.04 11.14
N CYS A 65 8.49 9.07 10.33
CA CYS A 65 9.52 9.94 9.76
C CYS A 65 9.42 11.28 10.47
N THR A 66 10.54 11.76 11.03
CA THR A 66 10.64 13.05 11.70
C THR A 66 11.84 13.78 11.14
N ASP A 67 11.65 15.04 10.73
CA ASP A 67 12.68 15.86 10.09
C ASP A 67 13.48 15.11 9.01
N TRP A 68 12.76 14.42 8.12
CA TRP A 68 13.31 13.60 7.02
C TRP A 68 14.09 12.35 7.44
N ASN A 69 14.03 11.96 8.72
CA ASN A 69 14.68 10.78 9.25
C ASN A 69 13.65 9.72 9.66
N ILE A 70 13.77 8.53 9.08
CA ILE A 70 12.91 7.39 9.42
C ILE A 70 13.43 6.71 10.68
N TYR A 71 12.61 6.72 11.72
CA TYR A 71 13.00 6.18 13.02
C TYR A 71 13.12 4.65 13.00
N ALA A 72 14.29 4.15 13.38
CA ALA A 72 14.55 2.72 13.61
C ALA A 72 14.18 1.80 12.42
N LEU A 73 14.32 2.26 11.17
CA LEU A 73 13.87 1.53 9.97
C LEU A 73 14.34 0.07 9.95
N ALA A 74 15.63 -0.19 10.19
CA ALA A 74 16.17 -1.56 10.21
C ALA A 74 15.42 -2.48 11.20
N ARG A 75 15.08 -1.99 12.40
CA ARG A 75 14.33 -2.77 13.39
C ARG A 75 12.90 -3.07 12.94
N HIS A 76 12.26 -2.13 12.24
CA HIS A 76 10.94 -2.34 11.65
C HIS A 76 11.00 -3.39 10.53
N LEU A 77 12.00 -3.32 9.65
CA LEU A 77 12.18 -4.29 8.57
C LEU A 77 12.51 -5.69 9.10
N ASP A 78 13.35 -5.80 10.13
CA ASP A 78 13.64 -7.08 10.78
C ASP A 78 12.39 -7.71 11.40
N ARG A 79 11.52 -6.88 12.01
CA ARG A 79 10.24 -7.36 12.56
C ARG A 79 9.30 -7.81 11.45
N MET A 80 9.18 -7.03 10.37
CA MET A 80 8.39 -7.41 9.21
C MET A 80 8.86 -8.73 8.61
N LYS A 81 10.17 -8.95 8.44
CA LYS A 81 10.72 -10.22 7.95
C LYS A 81 10.33 -11.41 8.80
N ARG A 82 10.38 -11.27 10.14
CA ARG A 82 9.91 -12.33 11.05
C ARG A 82 8.41 -12.58 10.91
N SER A 83 7.59 -11.54 10.78
CA SER A 83 6.15 -11.67 10.53
C SER A 83 5.85 -12.33 9.19
N MET A 84 6.54 -11.94 8.12
CA MET A 84 6.41 -12.58 6.80
C MET A 84 6.76 -14.07 6.87
N ALA A 85 7.89 -14.41 7.49
CA ALA A 85 8.30 -15.81 7.66
C ALA A 85 7.29 -16.63 8.47
N ALA A 86 6.74 -16.08 9.56
CA ALA A 86 5.71 -16.73 10.36
C ALA A 86 4.38 -16.94 9.60
N SER A 87 4.12 -16.12 8.58
CA SER A 87 2.96 -16.20 7.69
C SER A 87 3.27 -16.87 6.35
N PHE A 88 4.45 -17.48 6.17
CA PHE A 88 4.87 -18.08 4.90
C PHE A 88 4.73 -17.13 3.70
N LEU A 89 5.04 -15.85 3.92
CA LEU A 89 5.10 -14.82 2.89
C LEU A 89 6.56 -14.63 2.47
N GLU A 90 6.78 -14.60 1.16
CA GLU A 90 8.09 -14.27 0.60
C GLU A 90 8.25 -12.75 0.48
N PRO A 91 9.44 -12.20 0.78
CA PRO A 91 9.72 -10.80 0.52
C PRO A 91 9.55 -10.48 -0.97
N PRO A 92 8.76 -9.45 -1.34
CA PRO A 92 8.51 -9.14 -2.76
C PRO A 92 9.74 -8.55 -3.47
N VAL A 93 10.69 -8.02 -2.70
CA VAL A 93 11.97 -7.47 -3.15
C VAL A 93 13.01 -7.67 -2.05
N ASP A 94 14.29 -7.53 -2.40
CA ASP A 94 15.35 -7.50 -1.40
C ASP A 94 15.26 -6.27 -0.47
N GLU A 95 15.93 -6.34 0.68
CA GLU A 95 15.85 -5.29 1.70
C GLU A 95 16.34 -3.94 1.19
N LYS A 96 17.41 -3.91 0.38
CA LYS A 96 17.96 -2.66 -0.15
C LYS A 96 16.92 -1.98 -1.03
N ARG A 97 16.28 -2.74 -1.91
CA ARG A 97 15.21 -2.24 -2.78
C ARG A 97 13.99 -1.78 -1.98
N LEU A 98 13.63 -2.48 -0.91
CA LEU A 98 12.55 -2.07 -0.02
C LEU A 98 12.84 -0.72 0.66
N ILE A 99 14.07 -0.53 1.16
CA ILE A 99 14.53 0.74 1.75
C ILE A 99 14.45 1.87 0.72
N GLU A 100 14.90 1.62 -0.52
CA GLU A 100 14.82 2.59 -1.62
C GLU A 100 13.37 3.01 -1.90
N ILE A 101 12.45 2.05 -2.00
CA ILE A 101 11.02 2.30 -2.23
C ILE A 101 10.43 3.15 -1.10
N VAL A 102 10.68 2.77 0.15
CA VAL A 102 10.21 3.51 1.34
C VAL A 102 10.73 4.95 1.30
N CYS A 103 12.03 5.15 1.08
CA CYS A 103 12.63 6.48 1.03
C CYS A 103 12.11 7.31 -0.15
N ALA A 104 11.96 6.71 -1.33
CA ALA A 104 11.41 7.39 -2.51
C ALA A 104 9.96 7.82 -2.29
N THR A 105 9.15 6.98 -1.64
CA THR A 105 7.75 7.29 -1.31
C THR A 105 7.64 8.44 -0.32
N VAL A 106 8.48 8.46 0.74
CA VAL A 106 8.52 9.58 1.69
C VAL A 106 8.90 10.89 0.99
N ARG A 107 9.89 10.86 0.08
CA ARG A 107 10.28 12.04 -0.71
C ARG A 107 9.14 12.53 -1.61
N ALA A 108 8.48 11.61 -2.31
CA ALA A 108 7.35 11.94 -3.18
C ALA A 108 6.15 12.52 -2.40
N GLY A 109 5.95 12.08 -1.16
CA GLY A 109 4.92 12.63 -0.26
C GLY A 109 5.23 14.04 0.26
N ASN A 110 6.42 14.58 0.00
CA ASN A 110 6.87 15.93 0.30
C ASN A 110 6.57 16.40 1.74
N SER A 111 6.73 15.51 2.72
CA SER A 111 6.64 15.85 4.14
C SER A 111 7.73 15.15 4.94
N GLY A 112 8.61 15.96 5.54
CA GLY A 112 9.64 15.48 6.47
C GLY A 112 9.08 14.95 7.80
N ASN A 113 7.79 15.18 8.08
CA ASN A 113 7.11 14.77 9.29
C ASN A 113 5.85 13.98 8.92
N CYS A 114 5.95 12.65 8.91
CA CYS A 114 4.86 11.77 8.48
C CYS A 114 4.87 10.40 9.16
N LEU A 115 3.76 9.68 9.02
CA LEU A 115 3.65 8.29 9.42
C LEU A 115 3.71 7.43 8.16
N VAL A 116 4.68 6.52 8.11
CA VAL A 116 4.81 5.56 7.02
C VAL A 116 4.10 4.28 7.42
N ARG A 117 3.28 3.77 6.51
CA ARG A 117 2.66 2.45 6.62
C ARG A 117 3.17 1.59 5.49
N LEU A 118 3.71 0.43 5.84
CA LEU A 118 4.21 -0.54 4.88
C LEU A 118 3.35 -1.79 4.99
N PHE A 119 2.86 -2.27 3.85
CA PHE A 119 2.03 -3.46 3.76
C PHE A 119 2.69 -4.45 2.80
N VAL A 120 2.65 -5.74 3.14
CA VAL A 120 3.03 -6.84 2.26
C VAL A 120 1.91 -7.86 2.29
N SER A 121 1.26 -8.10 1.16
CA SER A 121 0.23 -9.11 0.99
C SER A 121 0.80 -10.37 0.34
N ARG A 122 0.02 -11.47 0.34
CA ARG A 122 0.29 -12.61 -0.55
C ARG A 122 0.17 -12.25 -2.04
N GLY A 123 -0.54 -11.16 -2.33
CA GLY A 123 -0.78 -10.66 -3.68
C GLY A 123 -2.10 -11.13 -4.27
N PRO A 124 -2.36 -10.80 -5.54
CA PRO A 124 -3.55 -11.22 -6.27
C PRO A 124 -3.62 -12.74 -6.44
N GLY A 125 -4.83 -13.29 -6.47
CA GLY A 125 -5.04 -14.66 -6.93
C GLY A 125 -6.51 -15.06 -6.94
N SER A 126 -6.79 -16.36 -6.99
CA SER A 126 -8.17 -16.81 -7.14
C SER A 126 -9.01 -16.47 -5.90
N PHE A 127 -10.27 -16.10 -6.11
CA PHE A 127 -11.27 -16.04 -5.03
C PHE A 127 -11.64 -17.43 -4.47
N SER A 128 -11.04 -18.51 -4.97
CA SER A 128 -11.34 -19.89 -4.58
C SER A 128 -10.80 -20.19 -3.20
N ALA A 129 -11.45 -21.06 -2.42
CA ALA A 129 -11.05 -21.41 -1.05
C ALA A 129 -9.68 -22.11 -0.90
N ASN A 130 -9.00 -22.44 -2.01
CA ASN A 130 -7.69 -23.08 -1.97
C ASN A 130 -6.59 -22.01 -1.92
N PRO A 131 -5.58 -22.15 -1.03
CA PRO A 131 -4.45 -21.22 -0.94
C PRO A 131 -3.62 -21.15 -2.22
#